data_AF-A0A964LZ70-F1
#
_entry.id   AF-A0A964LZ70-F1
#
_cell.length_a   1.000
_cell.length_b   1.000
_cell.length_c   1.000
_cell.angle_alpha   90.00
_cell.angle_beta   90.00
_cell.angle_gamma   90.00
#
_symmetry.space_group_name_H-M   'P 1'
#
loop_
_entity.id
_entity.type
_entity.pdbx_description
1 polymer ?
#
loop_
_entity_poly.entity_id
_entity_poly.type
_entity_poly.pdbx_seq_one_letter_code
_entity_poly.pdbx_strand_id
1 'polypeptide(L)'
;MNTDHKAPVTRRAFLYLASLVALAAGRIGKASAAAAPAAKLSEWNALLKEATEFPLFSALFGRRSRRFGWGMEIPRGPLQFKSEKAPAPLDDLERSLLIAAGLGVSGWHNGIPYSDAEAGLCTYSARFTGRTLPSAAGIGNADLFYTQDDGTYFVSTRDAASEGNWAPEKFSEAERLIATVQGHTRQLSDRRVELPRGEPHYSAHNVWNANVPGSTVFIPVANISEQVLGFLFIAAGSGYTVWDDRHGKPAGALEPYFKSGLLNPEKKYPLSYMEQYILTTSAVEMGDMGHNIALALQTIGLGGWFFSGISPFSLMGAAAGKGVPGLGFKFETNPTWGVPNPVGLEGVYQGYCPPYYKDMREAVHAFYDLKFAKGGTYDPTSPGPFRDNAVKATAVPPEPELVEAVIAIAEYIYATYGKFPGTVPTIFTRYYTQAHRLETAFYDKFYRPGSYLSSHQRNVKRWSQKPVSTT
;
A
#
# COMPACT_ATOMS: atom_id res chain seq x y z
N MET A 1 -45.37 -44.78 -21.96
CA MET A 1 -44.51 -44.22 -23.02
C MET A 1 -43.97 -42.90 -22.52
N ASN A 2 -42.65 -42.84 -22.34
CA ASN A 2 -41.89 -41.71 -21.81
C ASN A 2 -41.99 -40.48 -22.71
N THR A 3 -42.20 -39.30 -22.12
CA THR A 3 -41.88 -38.02 -22.75
C THR A 3 -40.93 -37.25 -21.82
N ASP A 4 -39.67 -37.18 -22.24
CA ASP A 4 -38.59 -36.43 -21.61
C ASP A 4 -38.86 -34.91 -21.68
N HIS A 5 -38.98 -34.27 -20.52
CA HIS A 5 -38.86 -32.81 -20.39
C HIS A 5 -37.45 -32.47 -19.89
N LYS A 6 -36.59 -31.95 -20.79
CA LYS A 6 -35.36 -31.26 -20.38
C LYS A 6 -35.69 -29.81 -20.02
N ALA A 7 -35.48 -29.46 -18.75
CA ALA A 7 -35.58 -28.08 -18.26
C ALA A 7 -34.44 -27.19 -18.83
N PRO A 8 -34.68 -25.90 -19.11
CA PRO A 8 -33.65 -25.01 -19.60
C PRO A 8 -32.67 -24.63 -18.48
N VAL A 9 -31.38 -24.78 -18.76
CA VAL A 9 -30.29 -24.38 -17.87
C VAL A 9 -30.37 -22.87 -17.63
N THR A 10 -30.58 -22.45 -16.38
CA THR A 10 -30.65 -21.04 -16.01
C THR A 10 -29.28 -20.37 -16.14
N ARG A 11 -29.26 -19.06 -16.41
CA ARG A 11 -28.04 -18.24 -16.63
C ARG A 11 -27.00 -18.34 -15.49
N ARG A 12 -27.45 -18.66 -14.25
CA ARG A 12 -26.58 -18.94 -13.09
C ARG A 12 -25.89 -20.32 -13.17
N ALA A 13 -26.57 -21.34 -13.70
CA ALA A 13 -26.00 -22.67 -13.86
C ALA A 13 -24.95 -22.73 -14.98
N PHE A 14 -25.09 -21.92 -16.03
CA PHE A 14 -24.05 -21.78 -17.08
C PHE A 14 -22.75 -21.14 -16.54
N LEU A 15 -22.87 -20.11 -15.70
CA LEU A 15 -21.71 -19.43 -15.09
C LEU A 15 -20.97 -20.31 -14.08
N TYR A 16 -21.68 -21.20 -13.37
CA TYR A 16 -21.08 -22.13 -12.42
C TYR A 16 -20.40 -23.33 -13.11
N LEU A 17 -20.91 -23.76 -14.27
CA LEU A 17 -20.27 -24.81 -15.08
C LEU A 17 -19.04 -24.29 -15.84
N ALA A 18 -19.04 -23.02 -16.27
CA ALA A 18 -17.88 -22.40 -16.90
C ALA A 18 -16.70 -22.21 -15.92
N SER A 19 -16.96 -21.92 -14.65
CA SER A 19 -15.91 -21.80 -13.63
C SER A 19 -15.31 -23.16 -13.24
N LEU A 20 -16.11 -24.23 -13.22
CA LEU A 20 -15.61 -25.59 -12.94
C LEU A 20 -14.74 -26.16 -14.07
N VAL A 21 -15.02 -25.82 -15.33
CA VAL A 21 -14.16 -26.22 -16.47
C VAL A 21 -12.85 -25.41 -16.50
N ALA A 22 -12.86 -24.15 -16.03
CA ALA A 22 -11.66 -23.33 -15.90
C ALA A 22 -10.71 -23.82 -14.79
N LEU A 23 -11.26 -24.38 -13.70
CA LEU A 23 -10.48 -24.95 -12.59
C LEU A 23 -9.82 -26.30 -12.95
N ALA A 24 -10.41 -27.09 -13.86
CA ALA A 24 -9.88 -28.40 -14.24
C ALA A 24 -8.86 -28.38 -15.40
N ALA A 25 -8.75 -27.27 -16.15
CA ALA A 25 -8.00 -27.23 -17.42
C ALA A 25 -6.69 -26.43 -17.41
N GLY A 26 -6.20 -25.95 -16.27
CA GLY A 26 -4.85 -25.37 -16.14
C GLY A 26 -4.52 -24.21 -17.09
N ARG A 27 -5.52 -23.55 -17.67
CA ARG A 27 -5.37 -22.37 -18.52
C ARG A 27 -5.89 -21.17 -17.77
N ILE A 28 -4.97 -20.32 -17.32
CA ILE A 28 -5.26 -18.97 -16.85
C ILE A 28 -5.79 -18.19 -18.07
N GLY A 29 -7.09 -18.25 -18.30
CA GLY A 29 -7.77 -17.39 -19.25
C GLY A 29 -7.81 -15.98 -18.67
N LYS A 30 -7.10 -15.04 -19.30
CA LYS A 30 -7.31 -13.60 -19.08
C LYS A 30 -8.81 -13.34 -19.18
N ALA A 31 -9.43 -12.91 -18.07
CA ALA A 31 -10.77 -12.35 -18.12
C ALA A 31 -10.69 -11.13 -19.05
N SER A 32 -11.25 -11.26 -20.26
CA SER A 32 -11.46 -10.13 -21.15
C SER A 32 -12.50 -9.24 -20.47
N ALA A 33 -12.05 -8.17 -19.80
CA ALA A 33 -12.94 -7.08 -19.40
C ALA A 33 -13.68 -6.62 -20.66
N ALA A 34 -15.01 -6.69 -20.66
CA ALA A 34 -15.79 -6.16 -21.76
C ALA A 34 -15.47 -4.67 -21.91
N ALA A 35 -15.15 -4.22 -23.12
CA ALA A 35 -14.84 -2.82 -23.40
C ALA A 35 -15.99 -1.92 -22.92
N ALA A 36 -15.66 -0.81 -22.26
CA ALA A 36 -16.67 0.12 -21.80
C ALA A 36 -17.44 0.74 -22.99
N PRO A 37 -18.72 1.09 -22.85
CA PRO A 37 -19.46 1.77 -23.91
C PRO A 37 -18.75 3.06 -24.34
N ALA A 38 -18.80 3.37 -25.64
CA ALA A 38 -18.09 4.53 -26.23
C ALA A 38 -18.36 5.87 -25.50
N ALA A 39 -19.59 6.09 -25.04
CA ALA A 39 -19.95 7.29 -24.28
C ALA A 39 -19.22 7.38 -22.92
N LYS A 40 -19.07 6.26 -22.21
CA LYS A 40 -18.34 6.19 -20.93
C LYS A 40 -16.84 6.40 -21.16
N LEU A 41 -16.30 5.86 -22.24
CA LEU A 41 -14.91 6.10 -22.65
C LEU A 41 -14.64 7.58 -22.95
N SER A 42 -15.55 8.24 -23.67
CA SER A 42 -15.43 9.68 -23.91
C SER A 42 -15.46 10.49 -22.62
N GLU A 43 -16.36 10.16 -21.68
CA GLU A 43 -16.40 10.78 -20.34
C GLU A 43 -15.08 10.58 -19.61
N TRP A 44 -14.56 9.35 -19.59
CA TRP A 44 -13.33 9.00 -18.90
C TRP A 44 -12.10 9.72 -19.45
N ASN A 45 -11.93 9.79 -20.78
CA ASN A 45 -10.79 10.52 -21.36
C ASN A 45 -10.87 12.03 -21.09
N ALA A 46 -12.07 12.62 -21.12
CA ALA A 46 -12.24 14.03 -20.76
C ALA A 46 -11.85 14.30 -19.30
N LEU A 47 -12.21 13.41 -18.39
CA LEU A 47 -11.86 13.53 -16.97
C LEU A 47 -10.39 13.32 -16.70
N LEU A 48 -9.77 12.36 -17.38
CA LEU A 48 -8.33 12.16 -17.29
C LEU A 48 -7.61 13.44 -17.72
N LYS A 49 -7.99 14.02 -18.86
CA LYS A 49 -7.45 15.28 -19.35
C LYS A 49 -7.63 16.43 -18.35
N GLU A 50 -8.84 16.60 -17.81
CA GLU A 50 -9.10 17.61 -16.76
C GLU A 50 -8.20 17.41 -15.53
N ALA A 51 -7.98 16.16 -15.10
CA ALA A 51 -7.16 15.85 -13.94
C ALA A 51 -5.66 16.11 -14.22
N THR A 52 -5.15 15.74 -15.39
CA THR A 52 -3.74 15.94 -15.77
C THR A 52 -3.39 17.39 -16.07
N GLU A 53 -4.36 18.19 -16.50
CA GLU A 53 -4.18 19.63 -16.74
C GLU A 53 -4.46 20.49 -15.50
N PHE A 54 -4.88 19.88 -14.39
CA PHE A 54 -5.19 20.60 -13.15
C PHE A 54 -3.91 21.19 -12.53
N PRO A 55 -3.81 22.52 -12.30
CA PRO A 55 -2.57 23.10 -11.79
C PRO A 55 -2.21 22.61 -10.38
N LEU A 56 -0.98 22.15 -10.20
CA LEU A 56 -0.49 21.62 -8.92
C LEU A 56 -0.70 22.61 -7.75
N PHE A 57 -0.37 23.89 -7.94
CA PHE A 57 -0.57 24.91 -6.90
C PHE A 57 -2.05 25.16 -6.59
N SER A 58 -2.94 25.03 -7.58
CA SER A 58 -4.38 25.06 -7.33
C SER A 58 -4.82 23.88 -6.45
N ALA A 59 -4.21 22.71 -6.62
CA ALA A 59 -4.52 21.54 -5.79
C ALA A 59 -4.02 21.76 -4.36
N LEU A 60 -2.78 22.23 -4.21
CA LEU A 60 -2.18 22.56 -2.91
C LEU A 60 -3.01 23.60 -2.14
N PHE A 61 -3.34 24.73 -2.78
CA PHE A 61 -4.08 25.82 -2.13
C PHE A 61 -5.55 25.47 -1.89
N GLY A 62 -6.16 24.69 -2.79
CA GLY A 62 -7.54 24.26 -2.74
C GLY A 62 -7.79 23.04 -1.85
N ARG A 63 -6.76 22.31 -1.44
CA ARG A 63 -6.89 21.07 -0.65
C ARG A 63 -7.50 21.35 0.72
N ARG A 64 -8.60 20.67 1.03
CA ARG A 64 -9.26 20.69 2.35
C ARG A 64 -9.75 19.30 2.70
N SER A 65 -9.92 19.04 3.99
CA SER A 65 -10.61 17.83 4.46
C SER A 65 -12.11 18.02 4.30
N ARG A 66 -12.69 17.38 3.29
CA ARG A 66 -14.12 17.44 3.02
C ARG A 66 -14.75 16.13 3.45
N ARG A 67 -15.41 16.15 4.60
CA ARG A 67 -15.81 14.96 5.35
C ARG A 67 -17.24 14.50 5.12
N PHE A 68 -18.09 15.33 4.53
CA PHE A 68 -19.51 15.05 4.35
C PHE A 68 -19.80 14.73 2.88
N GLY A 69 -20.26 13.50 2.64
CA GLY A 69 -20.57 12.97 1.33
C GLY A 69 -22.01 12.53 1.17
N TRP A 70 -22.34 12.06 -0.03
CA TRP A 70 -23.67 11.53 -0.34
C TRP A 70 -24.00 10.33 0.57
N GLY A 71 -25.25 10.25 1.01
CA GLY A 71 -25.74 9.20 1.90
C GLY A 71 -25.28 9.32 3.36
N MET A 72 -24.49 10.33 3.72
CA MET A 72 -24.07 10.56 5.10
C MET A 72 -25.12 11.35 5.90
N GLU A 73 -25.09 11.17 7.22
CA GLU A 73 -25.94 11.87 8.17
C GLU A 73 -25.12 12.31 9.39
N ILE A 74 -25.15 13.61 9.72
CA ILE A 74 -24.77 14.11 11.04
C ILE A 74 -26.05 14.15 11.87
N PRO A 75 -26.18 13.30 12.90
CA PRO A 75 -27.47 13.07 13.57
C PRO A 75 -27.93 14.23 14.46
N ARG A 76 -27.02 15.09 14.93
CA ARG A 76 -27.32 16.18 15.87
C ARG A 76 -26.27 17.27 15.88
N GLY A 77 -26.57 18.38 16.55
CA GLY A 77 -25.65 19.50 16.78
C GLY A 77 -25.79 20.62 15.73
N PRO A 78 -24.93 21.65 15.79
CA PRO A 78 -25.08 22.86 14.98
C PRO A 78 -24.94 22.62 13.46
N LEU A 79 -24.32 21.51 13.07
CA LEU A 79 -24.14 21.10 11.67
C LEU A 79 -24.99 19.87 11.30
N GLN A 80 -26.10 19.64 12.01
CA GLN A 80 -27.01 18.54 11.70
C GLN A 80 -27.47 18.62 10.24
N PHE A 81 -27.27 17.52 9.52
CA PHE A 81 -27.59 17.42 8.10
C PHE A 81 -27.74 15.96 7.69
N LYS A 82 -28.68 15.70 6.80
CA LYS A 82 -28.88 14.41 6.16
C LYS A 82 -28.80 14.61 4.66
N SER A 83 -27.92 13.89 3.99
CA SER A 83 -27.87 13.90 2.53
C SER A 83 -29.18 13.32 1.96
N GLU A 84 -29.77 14.01 1.00
CA GLU A 84 -30.91 13.51 0.22
C GLU A 84 -30.46 12.58 -0.93
N LYS A 85 -29.15 12.48 -1.16
CA LYS A 85 -28.56 11.68 -2.22
C LYS A 85 -28.18 10.31 -1.68
N ALA A 86 -28.43 9.26 -2.46
CA ALA A 86 -27.98 7.92 -2.13
C ALA A 86 -26.44 7.86 -2.12
N PRO A 87 -25.83 7.00 -1.27
CA PRO A 87 -24.41 6.67 -1.39
C PRO A 87 -24.10 6.21 -2.83
N ALA A 88 -22.99 6.68 -3.39
CA ALA A 88 -22.57 6.31 -4.73
C ALA A 88 -21.05 6.05 -4.77
N PRO A 89 -20.61 4.85 -5.19
CA PRO A 89 -19.19 4.48 -5.17
C PRO A 89 -18.37 5.27 -6.20
N LEU A 90 -17.05 5.21 -6.06
CA LEU A 90 -16.12 5.65 -7.10
C LEU A 90 -16.24 4.75 -8.34
N ASP A 91 -16.11 5.33 -9.53
CA ASP A 91 -15.94 4.52 -10.73
C ASP A 91 -14.49 4.06 -10.91
N ASP A 92 -14.26 3.23 -11.93
CA ASP A 92 -12.95 2.62 -12.18
C ASP A 92 -11.88 3.66 -12.49
N LEU A 93 -12.20 4.73 -13.25
CA LEU A 93 -11.24 5.77 -13.57
C LEU A 93 -10.85 6.56 -12.32
N GLU A 94 -11.83 7.03 -11.56
CA GLU A 94 -11.58 7.86 -10.39
C GLU A 94 -10.78 7.08 -9.34
N ARG A 95 -11.12 5.81 -9.12
CA ARG A 95 -10.33 4.92 -8.24
C ARG A 95 -8.92 4.72 -8.77
N SER A 96 -8.75 4.46 -10.07
CA SER A 96 -7.43 4.23 -10.68
C SER A 96 -6.54 5.47 -10.61
N LEU A 97 -7.10 6.67 -10.80
CA LEU A 97 -6.36 7.93 -10.64
C LEU A 97 -5.86 8.12 -9.21
N LEU A 98 -6.70 7.83 -8.22
CA LEU A 98 -6.30 7.93 -6.81
C LEU A 98 -5.21 6.92 -6.46
N ILE A 99 -5.35 5.67 -6.90
CA ILE A 99 -4.33 4.64 -6.68
C ILE A 99 -3.01 5.01 -7.38
N ALA A 100 -3.06 5.49 -8.62
CA ALA A 100 -1.88 5.93 -9.35
C ALA A 100 -1.21 7.15 -8.71
N ALA A 101 -1.98 8.09 -8.16
CA ALA A 101 -1.40 9.20 -7.41
C ALA A 101 -0.65 8.73 -6.15
N GLY A 102 -1.20 7.76 -5.42
CA GLY A 102 -0.61 7.24 -4.19
C GLY A 102 0.55 6.27 -4.40
N LEU A 103 0.41 5.32 -5.32
CA LEU A 103 1.28 4.14 -5.47
C LEU A 103 1.63 3.85 -6.95
N GLY A 104 1.42 4.81 -7.86
CA GLY A 104 1.72 4.61 -9.28
C GLY A 104 3.22 4.46 -9.57
N VAL A 105 3.56 3.73 -10.63
CA VAL A 105 4.93 3.64 -11.15
C VAL A 105 5.25 4.93 -11.91
N SER A 106 6.33 5.60 -11.53
CA SER A 106 6.80 6.86 -12.14
C SER A 106 8.02 6.68 -13.06
N GLY A 107 8.42 5.43 -13.32
CA GLY A 107 9.58 5.06 -14.12
C GLY A 107 10.60 4.29 -13.30
N TRP A 108 11.89 4.53 -13.55
CA TRP A 108 12.97 4.07 -12.66
C TRP A 108 13.47 5.24 -11.81
N HIS A 109 13.89 4.97 -10.57
CA HIS A 109 14.77 5.90 -9.86
C HIS A 109 16.24 5.56 -10.16
N ASN A 110 17.12 6.55 -10.06
CA ASN A 110 18.51 6.45 -10.53
C ASN A 110 19.47 5.80 -9.52
N GLY A 111 18.95 5.13 -8.48
CA GLY A 111 19.73 4.63 -7.36
C GLY A 111 20.52 5.71 -6.61
N ILE A 112 21.45 5.26 -5.76
CA ILE A 112 22.49 6.12 -5.19
C ILE A 112 23.73 5.95 -6.08
N PRO A 113 24.24 7.02 -6.74
CA PRO A 113 25.29 6.88 -7.73
C PRO A 113 26.68 6.65 -7.12
N TYR A 114 26.87 6.97 -5.83
CA TYR A 114 28.17 6.92 -5.16
C TYR A 114 28.03 6.71 -3.65
N SER A 115 28.94 5.93 -3.08
CA SER A 115 29.15 5.76 -1.63
C SER A 115 30.65 5.61 -1.38
N ASP A 116 31.20 6.33 -0.40
CA ASP A 116 32.62 6.14 0.01
C ASP A 116 32.86 4.74 0.60
N ALA A 117 31.79 4.02 1.00
CA ALA A 117 31.88 2.71 1.61
C ALA A 117 31.90 1.55 0.60
N GLU A 118 31.59 1.79 -0.68
CA GLU A 118 31.48 0.75 -1.71
C GLU A 118 32.27 1.14 -2.97
N ALA A 119 33.07 0.20 -3.49
CA ALA A 119 33.97 0.47 -4.62
C ALA A 119 33.26 0.60 -5.99
N GLY A 120 32.04 0.09 -6.11
CA GLY A 120 31.25 0.07 -7.34
C GLY A 120 29.89 0.73 -7.19
N LEU A 121 28.91 0.30 -7.99
CA LEU A 121 27.55 0.83 -7.89
C LEU A 121 27.00 0.60 -6.48
N CYS A 122 26.45 1.66 -5.87
CA CYS A 122 25.96 1.57 -4.50
C CYS A 122 24.83 0.54 -4.37
N THR A 123 24.96 -0.35 -3.39
CA THR A 123 24.11 -1.53 -3.26
C THR A 123 22.88 -1.30 -2.38
N TYR A 124 22.61 -0.07 -1.94
CA TYR A 124 21.58 0.15 -0.90
C TYR A 124 20.15 -0.15 -1.36
N SER A 125 19.84 0.04 -2.65
CA SER A 125 18.50 -0.16 -3.18
C SER A 125 18.11 -1.63 -3.22
N ALA A 126 16.93 -1.94 -2.67
CA ALA A 126 16.33 -3.25 -2.83
C ALA A 126 15.57 -3.35 -4.16
N ARG A 127 15.13 -2.23 -4.74
CA ARG A 127 14.40 -2.14 -6.01
C ARG A 127 14.83 -0.89 -6.75
N PHE A 128 14.63 -0.85 -8.07
CA PHE A 128 14.81 0.37 -8.88
C PHE A 128 13.50 1.03 -9.30
N THR A 129 12.37 0.35 -9.12
CA THR A 129 11.05 0.83 -9.54
C THR A 129 10.73 2.17 -8.89
N GLY A 130 10.69 3.22 -9.71
CA GLY A 130 10.29 4.55 -9.30
C GLY A 130 8.78 4.58 -9.07
N ARG A 131 8.36 5.22 -7.97
CA ARG A 131 6.94 5.36 -7.63
C ARG A 131 6.60 6.83 -7.36
N THR A 132 5.31 7.15 -7.31
CA THR A 132 4.83 8.52 -7.03
C THR A 132 5.06 8.97 -5.59
N LEU A 133 5.41 8.03 -4.70
CA LEU A 133 5.90 8.26 -3.36
C LEU A 133 7.42 8.07 -3.29
N PRO A 134 8.13 8.80 -2.42
CA PRO A 134 9.54 8.53 -2.17
C PRO A 134 9.73 7.17 -1.48
N SER A 135 10.94 6.64 -1.54
CA SER A 135 11.34 5.51 -0.72
C SER A 135 12.78 5.63 -0.24
N ALA A 136 13.00 5.40 1.05
CA ALA A 136 14.30 5.51 1.66
C ALA A 136 15.24 4.44 1.10
N ALA A 137 16.37 4.91 0.57
CA ALA A 137 17.39 4.10 -0.07
C ALA A 137 16.91 3.25 -1.26
N GLY A 138 15.68 3.41 -1.75
CA GLY A 138 15.10 2.54 -2.78
C GLY A 138 14.78 1.13 -2.27
N ILE A 139 14.43 0.97 -0.99
CA ILE A 139 13.96 -0.32 -0.47
C ILE A 139 12.56 -0.65 -1.01
N GLY A 140 11.64 0.32 -1.03
CA GLY A 140 10.31 0.15 -1.62
C GLY A 140 9.37 -0.69 -0.76
N ASN A 141 9.37 -0.49 0.56
CA ASN A 141 8.72 -1.38 1.53
C ASN A 141 7.22 -1.15 1.75
N ALA A 142 6.59 -0.16 1.12
CA ALA A 142 5.19 0.21 1.33
C ALA A 142 4.28 -0.21 0.17
N ASP A 143 3.05 -0.63 0.44
CA ASP A 143 1.98 -0.92 -0.53
C ASP A 143 0.62 -0.43 -0.02
N LEU A 144 -0.44 -0.68 -0.79
CA LEU A 144 -1.76 -0.13 -0.54
C LEU A 144 -2.82 -1.23 -0.49
N PHE A 145 -3.59 -1.24 0.60
CA PHE A 145 -4.88 -1.91 0.62
C PHE A 145 -5.97 -0.86 0.36
N TYR A 146 -7.10 -1.26 -0.19
CA TYR A 146 -8.29 -0.41 -0.15
C TYR A 146 -9.55 -1.23 0.04
N THR A 147 -10.57 -0.60 0.60
CA THR A 147 -11.88 -1.20 0.80
C THR A 147 -12.99 -0.23 0.38
N GLN A 148 -14.02 -0.78 -0.25
CA GLN A 148 -15.17 -0.04 -0.77
C GLN A 148 -16.39 -0.97 -0.86
N ASP A 149 -17.49 -0.51 -1.45
CA ASP A 149 -18.78 -1.22 -1.43
C ASP A 149 -18.73 -2.65 -1.96
N ASP A 150 -17.93 -2.91 -3.00
CA ASP A 150 -17.85 -4.18 -3.72
C ASP A 150 -16.73 -5.12 -3.25
N GLY A 151 -15.92 -4.70 -2.28
CA GLY A 151 -14.81 -5.54 -1.86
C GLY A 151 -13.69 -4.88 -1.09
N THR A 152 -12.68 -5.72 -0.87
CA THR A 152 -11.41 -5.39 -0.26
C THR A 152 -10.30 -5.89 -1.17
N TYR A 153 -9.31 -5.04 -1.38
CA TYR A 153 -8.31 -5.21 -2.44
C TYR A 153 -6.92 -4.87 -1.91
N PHE A 154 -5.93 -5.50 -2.52
CA PHE A 154 -4.51 -5.22 -2.34
C PHE A 154 -3.91 -4.75 -3.66
N VAL A 155 -3.10 -3.70 -3.61
CA VAL A 155 -2.39 -3.15 -4.75
C VAL A 155 -0.90 -3.14 -4.44
N SER A 156 -0.12 -3.70 -5.35
CA SER A 156 1.34 -3.66 -5.26
C SER A 156 1.98 -3.26 -6.58
N THR A 157 2.85 -2.25 -6.51
CA THR A 157 3.66 -1.79 -7.64
C THR A 157 5.15 -1.85 -7.35
N ARG A 158 5.55 -2.39 -6.18
CA ARG A 158 6.96 -2.44 -5.74
C ARG A 158 7.85 -3.17 -6.76
N ASP A 159 7.38 -4.28 -7.32
CA ASP A 159 8.11 -5.12 -8.27
C ASP A 159 7.66 -4.92 -9.72
N ALA A 160 6.91 -3.86 -10.01
CA ALA A 160 6.53 -3.54 -11.37
C ALA A 160 7.79 -3.21 -12.18
N ALA A 161 7.96 -3.85 -13.35
CA ALA A 161 8.93 -3.39 -14.33
C ALA A 161 8.58 -1.94 -14.72
N SER A 162 9.54 -1.16 -15.22
CA SER A 162 9.27 0.18 -15.77
C SER A 162 8.47 0.14 -17.06
N GLU A 163 7.33 -0.53 -17.09
CA GLU A 163 6.26 -0.24 -18.03
C GLU A 163 5.69 1.16 -17.70
N GLY A 164 6.57 2.16 -17.64
CA GLY A 164 6.29 3.54 -17.95
C GLY A 164 5.98 3.58 -19.43
N ASN A 165 4.74 3.20 -19.75
CA ASN A 165 3.88 3.71 -20.80
C ASN A 165 2.71 2.73 -20.85
N TRP A 166 1.62 3.17 -20.22
CA TRP A 166 0.22 2.96 -20.56
C TRP A 166 -0.02 1.79 -21.53
N ALA A 167 -0.79 0.79 -21.08
CA ALA A 167 -1.24 -0.46 -21.72
C ALA A 167 -1.34 -0.50 -23.27
N PRO A 168 -1.52 -1.67 -23.93
CA PRO A 168 -1.45 -1.84 -25.39
C PRO A 168 -2.02 -0.68 -26.23
N GLU A 169 -1.37 -0.34 -27.35
CA GLU A 169 -1.69 0.80 -28.24
C GLU A 169 -3.17 0.97 -28.62
N LYS A 170 -3.98 -0.08 -28.47
CA LYS A 170 -5.43 -0.12 -28.77
C LYS A 170 -6.32 0.54 -27.71
N PHE A 171 -5.84 0.80 -26.50
CA PHE A 171 -6.64 1.40 -25.43
C PHE A 171 -6.60 2.93 -25.48
N SER A 172 -7.69 3.59 -25.08
CA SER A 172 -7.64 5.03 -24.78
C SER A 172 -6.75 5.31 -23.57
N GLU A 173 -6.32 6.55 -23.34
CA GLU A 173 -5.49 6.90 -22.17
C GLU A 173 -6.12 6.46 -20.84
N ALA A 174 -7.42 6.69 -20.69
CA ALA A 174 -8.16 6.26 -19.51
C ALA A 174 -8.25 4.73 -19.36
N GLU A 175 -8.51 4.00 -20.44
CA GLU A 175 -8.53 2.53 -20.40
C GLU A 175 -7.16 1.95 -20.05
N ARG A 176 -6.09 2.55 -20.56
CA ARG A 176 -4.72 2.15 -20.23
C ARG A 176 -4.45 2.29 -18.74
N LEU A 177 -4.79 3.44 -18.15
CA LEU A 177 -4.64 3.66 -16.71
C LEU A 177 -5.43 2.62 -15.90
N ILE A 178 -6.70 2.41 -16.23
CA ILE A 178 -7.56 1.46 -15.51
C ILE A 178 -7.00 0.04 -15.62
N ALA A 179 -6.66 -0.41 -16.83
CA ALA A 179 -6.12 -1.74 -17.07
C ALA A 179 -4.79 -1.96 -16.34
N THR A 180 -3.92 -0.96 -16.32
CA THR A 180 -2.64 -1.02 -15.58
C THR A 180 -2.88 -1.15 -14.08
N VAL A 181 -3.72 -0.30 -13.48
CA VAL A 181 -4.03 -0.42 -12.04
C VAL A 181 -4.67 -1.76 -11.73
N GLN A 182 -5.60 -2.23 -12.56
CA GLN A 182 -6.22 -3.55 -12.41
C GLN A 182 -5.20 -4.70 -12.48
N GLY A 183 -4.21 -4.62 -13.37
CA GLY A 183 -3.14 -5.62 -13.47
C GLY A 183 -2.30 -5.76 -12.20
N HIS A 184 -2.22 -4.69 -11.40
CA HIS A 184 -1.52 -4.65 -10.11
C HIS A 184 -2.44 -4.81 -8.89
N THR A 185 -3.74 -5.05 -9.11
CA THR A 185 -4.74 -5.15 -8.06
C THR A 185 -5.23 -6.57 -7.89
N ARG A 186 -5.13 -7.10 -6.66
CA ARG A 186 -5.70 -8.38 -6.25
C ARG A 186 -6.92 -8.14 -5.38
N GLN A 187 -8.07 -8.69 -5.78
CA GLN A 187 -9.24 -8.75 -4.89
C GLN A 187 -8.99 -9.81 -3.80
N LEU A 188 -9.19 -9.41 -2.54
CA LEU A 188 -9.05 -10.27 -1.36
C LEU A 188 -10.40 -10.75 -0.83
N SER A 189 -11.45 -9.93 -1.01
CA SER A 189 -12.81 -10.21 -0.55
C SER A 189 -13.81 -9.49 -1.46
N ASP A 190 -15.01 -10.06 -1.58
CA ASP A 190 -16.20 -9.46 -2.22
C ASP A 190 -16.99 -8.55 -1.27
N ARG A 191 -16.44 -8.26 -0.09
CA ARG A 191 -17.06 -7.40 0.93
C ARG A 191 -16.12 -6.28 1.36
N ARG A 192 -16.73 -5.14 1.69
CA ARG A 192 -16.12 -4.07 2.48
C ARG A 192 -15.60 -4.64 3.81
N VAL A 193 -14.47 -4.14 4.31
CA VAL A 193 -14.06 -4.38 5.70
C VAL A 193 -15.05 -3.67 6.61
N GLU A 194 -15.95 -4.42 7.25
CA GLU A 194 -16.89 -3.87 8.22
C GLU A 194 -16.35 -3.99 9.64
N LEU A 195 -16.33 -2.88 10.35
CA LEU A 195 -15.91 -2.80 11.75
C LEU A 195 -17.10 -2.30 12.59
N PRO A 196 -17.29 -2.80 13.82
CA PRO A 196 -18.36 -2.29 14.69
C PRO A 196 -18.23 -0.77 14.90
N ARG A 197 -19.36 -0.07 14.83
CA ARG A 197 -19.42 1.39 14.97
C ARG A 197 -19.25 1.78 16.45
N GLY A 198 -18.05 2.22 16.82
CA GLY A 198 -17.75 2.68 18.18
C GLY A 198 -16.36 2.26 18.65
N GLU A 199 -16.12 2.37 19.94
CA GLU A 199 -14.88 1.94 20.57
C GLU A 199 -14.76 0.41 20.58
N PRO A 200 -13.54 -0.16 20.46
CA PRO A 200 -12.27 0.52 20.24
C PRO A 200 -11.95 0.73 18.74
N HIS A 201 -12.90 0.52 17.84
CA HIS A 201 -12.67 0.40 16.39
C HIS A 201 -12.53 1.76 15.69
N TYR A 202 -13.32 2.75 16.11
CA TYR A 202 -13.29 4.11 15.56
C TYR A 202 -13.12 5.13 16.68
N SER A 203 -12.33 6.17 16.42
CA SER A 203 -12.36 7.39 17.22
C SER A 203 -13.74 8.04 17.09
N ALA A 204 -14.26 8.61 18.20
CA ALA A 204 -15.62 9.12 18.27
C ALA A 204 -16.03 10.06 17.12
N HIS A 205 -15.11 10.93 16.66
CA HIS A 205 -15.37 11.90 15.60
C HIS A 205 -15.45 11.29 14.18
N ASN A 206 -15.10 10.00 14.01
CA ASN A 206 -15.12 9.28 12.74
C ASN A 206 -16.23 8.21 12.65
N VAL A 207 -16.92 7.91 13.75
CA VAL A 207 -17.94 6.84 13.81
C VAL A 207 -19.03 7.03 12.74
N TRP A 208 -19.43 8.28 12.49
CA TRP A 208 -20.53 8.64 11.61
C TRP A 208 -20.18 8.61 10.10
N ASN A 209 -18.91 8.72 9.72
CA ASN A 209 -18.53 8.94 8.32
C ASN A 209 -17.34 8.15 7.77
N ALA A 210 -16.50 7.55 8.62
CA ALA A 210 -15.35 6.78 8.13
C ALA A 210 -15.80 5.41 7.63
N ASN A 211 -15.33 4.97 6.45
CA ASN A 211 -15.63 3.67 5.87
C ASN A 211 -17.14 3.34 5.84
N VAL A 212 -17.94 4.23 5.23
CA VAL A 212 -19.40 4.09 5.08
C VAL A 212 -19.75 3.72 3.62
N PRO A 213 -20.98 3.25 3.32
CA PRO A 213 -21.40 3.02 1.94
C PRO A 213 -21.10 4.20 1.02
N GLY A 214 -20.75 3.93 -0.25
CA GLY A 214 -20.37 4.93 -1.24
C GLY A 214 -18.98 5.55 -1.06
N SER A 215 -18.23 5.17 -0.02
CA SER A 215 -16.85 5.64 0.20
C SER A 215 -15.80 4.59 -0.14
N THR A 216 -14.62 5.03 -0.57
CA THR A 216 -13.43 4.18 -0.72
C THR A 216 -12.40 4.61 0.33
N VAL A 217 -11.87 3.66 1.09
CA VAL A 217 -10.80 3.92 2.08
C VAL A 217 -9.51 3.27 1.58
N PHE A 218 -8.50 4.11 1.38
CA PHE A 218 -7.13 3.76 1.01
C PHE A 218 -6.30 3.60 2.28
N ILE A 219 -5.61 2.47 2.40
CA ILE A 219 -4.95 1.97 3.60
C ILE A 219 -3.48 1.66 3.25
N PRO A 220 -2.58 2.65 3.32
CA PRO A 220 -1.15 2.42 3.22
C PRO A 220 -0.66 1.45 4.30
N VAL A 221 0.22 0.53 3.91
CA VAL A 221 0.86 -0.44 4.81
C VAL A 221 2.35 -0.54 4.47
N ALA A 222 3.22 -0.49 5.47
CA ALA A 222 4.67 -0.62 5.32
C ALA A 222 5.21 -1.89 5.98
N ASN A 223 6.19 -2.52 5.33
CA ASN A 223 6.94 -3.65 5.86
C ASN A 223 8.20 -3.15 6.59
N ILE A 224 8.11 -3.04 7.92
CA ILE A 224 9.21 -2.49 8.72
C ILE A 224 10.35 -3.51 8.82
N SER A 225 10.04 -4.81 8.87
CA SER A 225 11.09 -5.84 8.87
C SER A 225 11.98 -5.79 7.63
N GLU A 226 11.40 -5.58 6.44
CA GLU A 226 12.16 -5.40 5.19
C GLU A 226 13.09 -4.16 5.26
N GLN A 227 12.56 -3.04 5.75
CA GLN A 227 13.35 -1.81 5.89
C GLN A 227 14.48 -1.95 6.92
N VAL A 228 14.24 -2.67 8.01
CA VAL A 228 15.27 -2.95 9.02
C VAL A 228 16.37 -3.83 8.44
N LEU A 229 16.05 -4.88 7.70
CA LEU A 229 17.08 -5.68 7.03
C LEU A 229 17.93 -4.85 6.06
N GLY A 230 17.29 -4.03 5.22
CA GLY A 230 18.00 -3.11 4.34
C GLY A 230 18.93 -2.17 5.09
N PHE A 231 18.47 -1.59 6.21
CA PHE A 231 19.28 -0.70 7.02
C PHE A 231 20.41 -1.42 7.79
N LEU A 232 20.20 -2.66 8.24
CA LEU A 232 21.24 -3.43 8.92
C LEU A 232 22.46 -3.67 8.02
N PHE A 233 22.24 -4.00 6.74
CA PHE A 233 23.34 -4.12 5.77
C PHE A 233 24.10 -2.80 5.61
N ILE A 234 23.40 -1.67 5.57
CA ILE A 234 24.00 -0.33 5.46
C ILE A 234 24.82 0.01 6.72
N ALA A 235 24.22 -0.19 7.90
CA ALA A 235 24.84 0.17 9.17
C ALA A 235 26.06 -0.69 9.48
N ALA A 236 25.91 -2.02 9.39
CA ALA A 236 27.01 -2.96 9.62
C ALA A 236 28.11 -2.82 8.56
N GLY A 237 27.76 -2.65 7.28
CA GLY A 237 28.73 -2.39 6.21
C GLY A 237 29.50 -1.07 6.37
N SER A 238 28.90 -0.11 7.08
CA SER A 238 29.55 1.15 7.48
C SER A 238 30.31 1.05 8.81
N GLY A 239 30.49 -0.16 9.36
CA GLY A 239 31.23 -0.45 10.58
C GLY A 239 30.53 -0.07 11.88
N TYR A 240 29.22 0.24 11.86
CA TYR A 240 28.46 0.50 13.08
C TYR A 240 28.13 -0.79 13.83
N THR A 241 28.26 -0.76 15.14
CA THR A 241 27.82 -1.85 16.03
C THR A 241 26.41 -1.58 16.51
N VAL A 242 25.45 -2.42 16.14
CA VAL A 242 24.09 -2.35 16.71
C VAL A 242 24.18 -2.70 18.20
N TRP A 243 23.78 -1.75 19.03
CA TRP A 243 23.90 -1.82 20.48
C TRP A 243 22.51 -1.90 21.10
N ASP A 244 22.22 -2.98 21.82
CA ASP A 244 20.99 -3.10 22.59
C ASP A 244 21.10 -2.21 23.83
N ASP A 245 20.65 -0.97 23.69
CA ASP A 245 20.69 0.06 24.73
C ASP A 245 19.82 -0.26 25.95
N ARG A 246 18.85 -1.18 25.82
CA ARG A 246 18.01 -1.63 26.94
C ARG A 246 18.70 -2.69 27.80
N HIS A 247 19.54 -3.52 27.18
CA HIS A 247 20.30 -4.56 27.88
C HIS A 247 21.79 -4.22 28.08
N GLY A 248 22.24 -3.07 27.56
CA GLY A 248 23.61 -2.57 27.75
C GLY A 248 24.68 -3.45 27.11
N LYS A 249 24.40 -4.08 25.96
CA LYS A 249 25.31 -5.01 25.28
C LYS A 249 25.18 -4.97 23.75
N PRO A 250 26.15 -5.49 22.98
CA PRO A 250 25.99 -5.65 21.54
C PRO A 250 24.76 -6.52 21.20
N ALA A 251 24.08 -6.19 20.11
CA ALA A 251 22.95 -6.97 19.62
C ALA A 251 23.46 -8.22 18.87
N GLY A 252 23.87 -9.25 19.61
CA GLY A 252 24.38 -10.51 19.08
C GLY A 252 25.80 -10.82 19.54
N ALA A 253 26.30 -12.00 19.15
CA ALA A 253 27.68 -12.39 19.38
C ALA A 253 28.58 -11.75 18.29
N LEU A 254 29.04 -10.52 18.54
CA LEU A 254 29.69 -9.68 17.53
C LEU A 254 31.22 -9.63 17.66
N GLU A 255 31.81 -10.30 18.65
CA GLU A 255 33.25 -10.33 18.90
C GLU A 255 34.10 -10.77 17.68
N PRO A 256 33.70 -11.77 16.86
CA PRO A 256 34.46 -12.11 15.66
C PRO A 256 34.59 -10.93 14.69
N TYR A 257 33.53 -10.14 14.52
CA TYR A 257 33.47 -9.01 13.59
C TYR A 257 34.20 -7.76 14.12
N PHE A 258 34.40 -7.66 15.45
CA PHE A 258 35.31 -6.67 16.02
C PHE A 258 36.77 -7.02 15.74
N LYS A 259 37.12 -8.32 15.78
CA LYS A 259 38.49 -8.80 15.54
C LYS A 259 38.92 -8.65 14.08
N SER A 260 38.01 -8.86 13.13
CA SER A 260 38.28 -8.64 11.70
C SER A 260 38.31 -7.16 11.32
N GLY A 261 37.76 -6.29 12.17
CA GLY A 261 37.62 -4.87 11.89
C GLY A 261 36.38 -4.51 11.06
N LEU A 262 35.52 -5.48 10.73
CA LEU A 262 34.25 -5.24 10.05
C LEU A 262 33.38 -4.27 10.87
N LEU A 263 33.26 -4.51 12.18
CA LEU A 263 32.49 -3.68 13.10
C LEU A 263 33.42 -2.96 14.09
N ASN A 264 33.10 -1.70 14.41
CA ASN A 264 33.82 -0.95 15.42
C ASN A 264 33.01 -0.94 16.75
N PRO A 265 33.54 -1.50 17.85
CA PRO A 265 32.82 -1.60 19.13
C PRO A 265 32.52 -0.24 19.77
N GLU A 266 33.25 0.82 19.42
CA GLU A 266 33.03 2.18 19.89
C GLU A 266 31.99 2.93 19.03
N LYS A 267 31.77 2.50 17.79
CA LYS A 267 30.82 3.11 16.85
C LYS A 267 29.41 2.54 17.05
N LYS A 268 28.84 2.77 18.23
CA LYS A 268 27.56 2.21 18.65
C LYS A 268 26.37 2.88 17.96
N TYR A 269 25.43 2.08 17.49
CA TYR A 269 24.12 2.52 17.01
C TYR A 269 23.04 1.93 17.93
N PRO A 270 22.37 2.74 18.78
CA PRO A 270 21.36 2.22 19.70
C PRO A 270 20.18 1.58 18.97
N LEU A 271 19.85 0.35 19.32
CA LEU A 271 18.79 -0.46 18.69
C LEU A 271 17.42 0.21 18.81
N SER A 272 17.08 0.75 19.99
CA SER A 272 15.78 1.39 20.21
C SER A 272 15.61 2.65 19.34
N TYR A 273 16.69 3.40 19.13
CA TYR A 273 16.70 4.57 18.25
C TYR A 273 16.64 4.16 16.78
N MET A 274 17.45 3.18 16.36
CA MET A 274 17.48 2.66 14.98
C MET A 274 16.09 2.22 14.51
N GLU A 275 15.39 1.44 15.31
CA GLU A 275 14.07 0.94 14.92
C GLU A 275 13.01 2.04 14.87
N GLN A 276 13.06 3.03 15.77
CA GLN A 276 12.19 4.20 15.70
C GLN A 276 12.50 5.07 14.48
N TYR A 277 13.78 5.28 14.17
CA TYR A 277 14.21 5.96 12.96
C TYR A 277 13.60 5.29 11.73
N ILE A 278 13.73 3.97 11.61
CA ILE A 278 13.21 3.20 10.47
C ILE A 278 11.67 3.19 10.40
N LEU A 279 11.00 3.08 11.54
CA LEU A 279 9.55 3.21 11.62
C LEU A 279 9.08 4.59 11.13
N THR A 280 9.74 5.66 11.57
CA THR A 280 9.37 7.03 11.16
C THR A 280 9.66 7.30 9.69
N THR A 281 10.75 6.74 9.15
CA THR A 281 11.02 6.74 7.71
C THR A 281 9.87 6.11 6.93
N SER A 282 9.44 4.91 7.30
CA SER A 282 8.33 4.22 6.64
C SER A 282 6.99 4.95 6.83
N ALA A 283 6.80 5.63 7.96
CA ALA A 283 5.63 6.44 8.22
C ALA A 283 5.55 7.67 7.30
N VAL A 284 6.68 8.28 6.94
CA VAL A 284 6.75 9.39 5.96
C VAL A 284 6.38 8.88 4.57
N GLU A 285 6.92 7.75 4.12
CA GLU A 285 6.56 7.15 2.81
C GLU A 285 5.04 6.92 2.67
N MET A 286 4.42 6.34 3.70
CA MET A 286 2.96 6.17 3.76
C MET A 286 2.21 7.52 3.85
N GLY A 287 2.80 8.51 4.54
CA GLY A 287 2.27 9.86 4.65
C GLY A 287 2.19 10.55 3.30
N ASP A 288 3.25 10.44 2.49
CA ASP A 288 3.32 10.99 1.14
C ASP A 288 2.34 10.31 0.20
N MET A 289 2.19 8.98 0.29
CA MET A 289 1.13 8.25 -0.42
C MET A 289 -0.26 8.82 -0.11
N GLY A 290 -0.59 8.98 1.18
CA GLY A 290 -1.87 9.56 1.60
C GLY A 290 -2.05 11.01 1.16
N HIS A 291 -0.98 11.81 1.22
CA HIS A 291 -0.96 13.20 0.78
C HIS A 291 -1.21 13.34 -0.73
N ASN A 292 -0.54 12.53 -1.55
CA ASN A 292 -0.73 12.53 -3.00
C ASN A 292 -2.18 12.17 -3.38
N ILE A 293 -2.76 11.16 -2.73
CA ILE A 293 -4.18 10.83 -2.91
C ILE A 293 -5.05 12.03 -2.53
N ALA A 294 -4.76 12.71 -1.41
CA ALA A 294 -5.52 13.87 -0.97
C ALA A 294 -5.45 15.07 -1.94
N LEU A 295 -4.33 15.25 -2.64
CA LEU A 295 -4.20 16.23 -3.73
C LEU A 295 -4.98 15.78 -4.97
N ALA A 296 -4.91 14.51 -5.35
CA ALA A 296 -5.64 13.97 -6.49
C ALA A 296 -7.16 14.10 -6.33
N LEU A 297 -7.70 13.98 -5.10
CA LEU A 297 -9.12 14.27 -4.82
C LEU A 297 -9.55 15.66 -5.33
N GLN A 298 -8.67 16.66 -5.25
CA GLN A 298 -8.98 18.03 -5.67
C GLN A 298 -9.15 18.15 -7.19
N THR A 299 -8.30 17.42 -7.92
CA THR A 299 -8.29 17.39 -9.39
C THR A 299 -9.56 16.74 -9.94
N ILE A 300 -9.97 15.61 -9.33
CA ILE A 300 -11.15 14.83 -9.73
C ILE A 300 -12.46 15.50 -9.24
N GLY A 301 -12.38 16.31 -8.18
CA GLY A 301 -13.54 16.94 -7.55
C GLY A 301 -14.25 16.04 -6.54
N LEU A 302 -13.52 15.16 -5.87
CA LEU A 302 -14.04 14.26 -4.85
C LEU A 302 -13.97 14.87 -3.45
N GLY A 303 -14.94 14.53 -2.62
CA GLY A 303 -14.83 14.70 -1.17
C GLY A 303 -13.86 13.67 -0.60
N GLY A 304 -13.33 13.95 0.58
CA GLY A 304 -12.38 13.08 1.24
C GLY A 304 -11.41 13.80 2.17
N TRP A 305 -10.67 13.01 2.94
CA TRP A 305 -9.62 13.52 3.83
C TRP A 305 -8.59 12.44 4.16
N PHE A 306 -7.37 12.87 4.45
CA PHE A 306 -6.28 12.06 4.98
C PHE A 306 -6.31 12.10 6.52
N PHE A 307 -6.35 10.95 7.18
CA PHE A 307 -6.75 10.86 8.59
C PHE A 307 -6.29 9.62 9.34
N SER A 308 -6.34 9.71 10.66
CA SER A 308 -6.28 8.58 11.58
C SER A 308 -7.62 8.41 12.30
N GLY A 309 -7.74 7.38 13.13
CA GLY A 309 -8.93 7.16 13.96
C GLY A 309 -9.87 6.08 13.45
N ILE A 310 -9.40 5.23 12.53
CA ILE A 310 -9.76 3.81 12.49
C ILE A 310 -8.65 3.06 13.21
N SER A 311 -9.01 2.19 14.16
CA SER A 311 -8.05 1.39 14.92
C SER A 311 -7.26 0.49 13.98
N PRO A 312 -5.92 0.64 13.88
CA PRO A 312 -5.11 -0.18 12.99
C PRO A 312 -5.20 -1.66 13.38
N PHE A 313 -5.32 -1.98 14.67
CA PHE A 313 -5.50 -3.36 15.14
C PHE A 313 -6.83 -3.96 14.68
N SER A 314 -7.93 -3.19 14.80
CA SER A 314 -9.25 -3.67 14.32
C SER A 314 -9.25 -3.82 12.81
N LEU A 315 -8.71 -2.83 12.10
CA LEU A 315 -8.63 -2.82 10.65
C LEU A 315 -7.77 -3.96 10.11
N MET A 316 -6.63 -4.24 10.73
CA MET A 316 -5.75 -5.34 10.30
C MET A 316 -6.27 -6.72 10.72
N GLY A 317 -7.17 -6.82 11.71
CA GLY A 317 -7.82 -8.09 12.07
C GLY A 317 -7.38 -8.70 13.41
N ALA A 318 -6.82 -7.92 14.33
CA ALA A 318 -6.37 -8.41 15.65
C ALA A 318 -7.51 -9.06 16.47
N ALA A 319 -8.77 -8.71 16.17
CA ALA A 319 -9.97 -9.24 16.80
C ALA A 319 -10.75 -10.23 15.91
N ALA A 320 -10.10 -10.86 14.91
CA ALA A 320 -10.74 -11.81 13.99
C ALA A 320 -11.44 -12.96 14.71
N GLY A 321 -10.80 -13.55 15.73
CA GLY A 321 -11.39 -14.61 16.57
C GLY A 321 -12.61 -14.16 17.40
N LYS A 322 -12.88 -12.85 17.47
CA LYS A 322 -14.06 -12.25 18.11
C LYS A 322 -15.10 -11.75 17.09
N GLY A 323 -15.01 -12.20 15.84
CA GLY A 323 -15.93 -11.82 14.76
C GLY A 323 -15.64 -10.48 14.09
N VAL A 324 -14.47 -9.87 14.33
CA VAL A 324 -14.03 -8.63 13.64
C VAL A 324 -12.83 -8.97 12.75
N PRO A 325 -13.05 -9.48 11.53
CA PRO A 325 -11.99 -10.07 10.71
C PRO A 325 -10.95 -9.05 10.22
N GLY A 326 -11.34 -7.78 10.05
CA GLY A 326 -10.46 -6.77 9.46
C GLY A 326 -9.97 -7.17 8.07
N LEU A 327 -8.70 -6.88 7.78
CA LEU A 327 -7.98 -7.29 6.58
C LEU A 327 -7.44 -8.74 6.66
N GLY A 328 -7.52 -9.38 7.83
CA GLY A 328 -7.09 -10.77 8.03
C GLY A 328 -5.59 -10.97 8.24
N PHE A 329 -4.84 -9.95 8.66
CA PHE A 329 -3.43 -10.11 9.01
C PHE A 329 -3.27 -11.09 10.17
N LYS A 330 -2.22 -11.90 10.11
CA LYS A 330 -1.76 -12.70 11.24
C LYS A 330 -1.09 -11.80 12.27
N PHE A 331 -1.44 -12.02 13.52
CA PHE A 331 -0.82 -11.37 14.67
C PHE A 331 -0.12 -12.39 15.53
N GLU A 332 1.01 -11.98 16.10
CA GLU A 332 1.64 -12.64 17.23
C GLU A 332 1.42 -11.82 18.49
N THR A 333 1.42 -12.51 19.64
CA THR A 333 1.26 -11.90 20.95
C THR A 333 2.31 -12.45 21.89
N ASN A 334 2.76 -11.60 22.81
CA ASN A 334 3.63 -11.98 23.91
C ASN A 334 3.19 -11.18 25.15
N PRO A 335 3.06 -11.80 26.34
CA PRO A 335 2.69 -11.10 27.56
C PRO A 335 3.60 -9.91 27.94
N THR A 336 4.83 -9.86 27.41
CA THR A 336 5.77 -8.76 27.67
C THR A 336 5.61 -7.58 26.71
N TRP A 337 4.81 -7.73 25.64
CA TRP A 337 4.59 -6.66 24.66
C TRP A 337 3.41 -5.78 25.07
N GLY A 338 3.54 -4.47 24.84
CA GLY A 338 2.44 -3.53 25.09
C GLY A 338 1.26 -3.65 24.11
N VAL A 339 1.49 -4.22 22.92
CA VAL A 339 0.49 -4.39 21.85
C VAL A 339 0.81 -5.66 21.03
N PRO A 340 -0.20 -6.29 20.38
CA PRO A 340 0.03 -7.40 19.46
C PRO A 340 0.84 -6.96 18.24
N ASN A 341 1.60 -7.88 17.65
CA ASN A 341 2.47 -7.62 16.51
C ASN A 341 1.87 -8.20 15.21
N PRO A 342 1.46 -7.38 14.23
CA PRO A 342 1.05 -7.88 12.92
C PRO A 342 2.28 -8.35 12.14
N VAL A 343 2.34 -9.63 11.78
CA VAL A 343 3.50 -10.22 11.08
C VAL A 343 3.30 -10.31 9.57
N GLY A 344 2.05 -10.24 9.08
CA GLY A 344 1.74 -10.23 7.66
C GLY A 344 0.43 -10.94 7.29
N LEU A 345 0.08 -10.90 6.02
CA LEU A 345 -1.04 -11.58 5.39
C LEU A 345 -0.50 -12.63 4.41
N GLU A 346 -0.78 -13.90 4.66
CA GLU A 346 -0.18 -15.03 3.94
C GLU A 346 -0.43 -14.97 2.42
N GLY A 347 0.63 -15.15 1.64
CA GLY A 347 0.59 -15.11 0.18
C GLY A 347 0.18 -13.76 -0.42
N VAL A 348 0.17 -12.69 0.39
CA VAL A 348 -0.17 -11.32 -0.05
C VAL A 348 0.89 -10.32 0.40
N TYR A 349 1.18 -10.27 1.71
CA TYR A 349 2.04 -9.23 2.28
C TYR A 349 2.70 -9.68 3.59
N GLN A 350 3.93 -10.19 3.53
CA GLN A 350 4.56 -10.92 4.63
C GLN A 350 5.81 -10.18 5.17
N GLY A 351 5.97 -10.18 6.49
CA GLY A 351 7.20 -9.71 7.12
C GLY A 351 8.39 -10.63 6.84
N TYR A 352 9.59 -10.06 6.85
CA TYR A 352 10.87 -10.76 6.83
C TYR A 352 11.22 -11.26 8.24
N CYS A 353 10.40 -12.17 8.75
CA CYS A 353 10.60 -12.83 10.04
C CYS A 353 9.74 -14.11 10.12
N PRO A 354 9.95 -14.94 11.16
CA PRO A 354 8.97 -15.96 11.50
C PRO A 354 7.57 -15.36 11.71
N PRO A 355 6.50 -16.10 11.37
CA PRO A 355 6.49 -17.50 10.92
C PRO A 355 6.62 -17.68 9.40
N TYR A 356 6.83 -16.61 8.63
CA TYR A 356 6.90 -16.68 7.17
C TYR A 356 8.27 -17.12 6.65
N TYR A 357 9.29 -16.93 7.47
CA TYR A 357 10.60 -17.54 7.34
C TYR A 357 10.85 -18.41 8.57
N LYS A 358 11.58 -19.52 8.43
CA LYS A 358 11.87 -20.44 9.53
C LYS A 358 12.59 -19.74 10.68
N ASP A 359 13.55 -18.89 10.34
CA ASP A 359 14.42 -18.16 11.25
C ASP A 359 14.87 -16.83 10.60
N MET A 360 15.63 -16.02 11.33
CA MET A 360 16.08 -14.72 10.80
C MET A 360 17.21 -14.89 9.80
N ARG A 361 17.98 -15.98 9.85
CA ARG A 361 18.93 -16.34 8.80
C ARG A 361 18.23 -16.50 7.45
N GLU A 362 17.15 -17.28 7.37
CA GLU A 362 16.39 -17.44 6.13
C GLU A 362 15.81 -16.11 5.64
N ALA A 363 15.29 -15.27 6.56
CA ALA A 363 14.78 -13.95 6.22
C ALA A 363 15.88 -13.01 5.65
N VAL A 364 17.08 -13.02 6.24
CA VAL A 364 18.22 -12.23 5.74
C VAL A 364 18.66 -12.71 4.37
N HIS A 365 18.73 -14.02 4.14
CA HIS A 365 19.05 -14.57 2.82
C HIS A 365 18.00 -14.24 1.77
N ALA A 366 16.71 -14.30 2.11
CA ALA A 366 15.65 -13.90 1.19
C ALA A 366 15.76 -12.41 0.78
N PHE A 367 16.15 -11.53 1.70
CA PHE A 367 16.41 -10.13 1.39
C PHE A 367 17.70 -9.93 0.56
N TYR A 368 18.73 -10.72 0.83
CA TYR A 368 19.96 -10.74 0.02
C TYR A 368 19.67 -11.18 -1.42
N ASP A 369 18.90 -12.26 -1.59
CA ASP A 369 18.56 -12.84 -2.89
C ASP A 369 17.70 -11.90 -3.73
N LEU A 370 16.78 -11.15 -3.10
CA LEU A 370 16.03 -10.07 -3.76
C LEU A 370 16.96 -9.11 -4.53
N LYS A 371 18.15 -8.86 -3.99
CA LYS A 371 19.11 -7.91 -4.54
C LYS A 371 20.11 -8.56 -5.50
N PHE A 372 20.66 -9.72 -5.13
CA PHE A 372 21.87 -10.26 -5.77
C PHE A 372 21.70 -11.63 -6.42
N ALA A 373 20.56 -12.32 -6.22
CA ALA A 373 20.30 -13.55 -6.96
C ALA A 373 20.03 -13.27 -8.44
N LYS A 374 20.02 -14.33 -9.26
CA LYS A 374 19.62 -14.22 -10.66
C LYS A 374 18.19 -13.67 -10.77
N GLY A 375 18.00 -12.64 -11.58
CA GLY A 375 16.76 -11.86 -11.70
C GLY A 375 16.58 -10.78 -10.63
N GLY A 376 17.49 -10.68 -9.66
CA GLY A 376 17.47 -9.67 -8.61
C GLY A 376 17.85 -8.27 -9.12
N THR A 377 17.78 -7.30 -8.21
CA THR A 377 17.95 -5.86 -8.50
C THR A 377 19.25 -5.52 -9.22
N TYR A 378 20.35 -6.17 -8.82
CA TYR A 378 21.69 -5.97 -9.36
C TYR A 378 22.11 -7.02 -10.41
N ASP A 379 21.22 -7.92 -10.82
CA ASP A 379 21.46 -8.76 -11.99
C ASP A 379 21.47 -7.88 -13.26
N PRO A 380 22.53 -7.89 -14.09
CA PRO A 380 22.56 -7.14 -15.35
C PRO A 380 21.45 -7.51 -16.34
N THR A 381 20.85 -8.69 -16.22
CA THR A 381 19.73 -9.14 -17.05
C THR A 381 18.38 -8.60 -16.58
N SER A 382 18.29 -8.09 -15.34
CA SER A 382 17.07 -7.48 -14.84
C SER A 382 16.93 -6.03 -15.34
N PRO A 383 15.71 -5.56 -15.67
CA PRO A 383 15.48 -4.17 -16.08
C PRO A 383 15.94 -3.14 -15.03
N GLY A 384 16.29 -1.92 -15.44
CA GLY A 384 16.76 -0.88 -14.53
C GLY A 384 16.95 0.49 -15.20
N PRO A 385 17.36 1.52 -14.43
CA PRO A 385 17.47 2.91 -14.90
C PRO A 385 18.62 3.15 -15.88
N PHE A 386 19.52 2.18 -16.02
CA PHE A 386 20.78 2.37 -16.72
C PHE A 386 20.61 2.13 -18.21
N ARG A 387 21.23 3.00 -19.01
CA ARG A 387 21.32 2.80 -20.48
C ARG A 387 21.97 1.46 -20.82
N ASP A 388 22.96 1.06 -20.03
CA ASP A 388 23.61 -0.24 -20.08
C ASP A 388 23.54 -0.87 -18.69
N ASN A 389 22.76 -1.95 -18.56
CA ASN A 389 22.62 -2.65 -17.29
C ASN A 389 23.88 -3.41 -16.87
N ALA A 390 24.91 -3.51 -17.71
CA ALA A 390 26.21 -4.05 -17.29
C ALA A 390 26.80 -3.31 -16.09
N VAL A 391 26.47 -2.03 -15.88
CA VAL A 391 26.89 -1.29 -14.68
C VAL A 391 26.41 -1.94 -13.38
N LYS A 392 25.29 -2.67 -13.39
CA LYS A 392 24.81 -3.39 -12.21
C LYS A 392 25.78 -4.48 -11.77
N ALA A 393 26.57 -5.07 -12.69
CA ALA A 393 27.61 -6.04 -12.34
C ALA A 393 28.75 -5.42 -11.51
N THR A 394 28.85 -4.09 -11.46
CA THR A 394 29.81 -3.40 -10.58
C THR A 394 29.32 -3.26 -9.15
N ALA A 395 28.04 -3.52 -8.88
CA ALA A 395 27.52 -3.62 -7.52
C ALA A 395 28.12 -4.86 -6.86
N VAL A 396 29.10 -4.64 -5.98
CA VAL A 396 29.78 -5.73 -5.27
C VAL A 396 28.84 -6.27 -4.19
N PRO A 397 28.45 -7.56 -4.24
CA PRO A 397 27.60 -8.13 -3.20
C PRO A 397 28.31 -8.06 -1.83
N PRO A 398 27.56 -7.92 -0.71
CA PRO A 398 28.10 -8.03 0.63
C PRO A 398 28.94 -9.30 0.79
N GLU A 399 30.16 -9.15 1.33
CA GLU A 399 31.02 -10.27 1.67
C GLU A 399 30.32 -11.20 2.67
N PRO A 400 30.61 -12.52 2.66
CA PRO A 400 29.97 -13.49 3.55
C PRO A 400 30.02 -13.10 5.04
N GLU A 401 31.12 -12.47 5.47
CA GLU A 401 31.28 -12.02 6.86
C GLU A 401 30.24 -10.94 7.24
N LEU A 402 29.94 -10.00 6.35
CA LEU A 402 28.91 -8.98 6.57
C LEU A 402 27.52 -9.61 6.65
N VAL A 403 27.24 -10.60 5.79
CA VAL A 403 25.98 -11.35 5.82
C VAL A 403 25.81 -12.07 7.17
N GLU A 404 26.84 -12.77 7.65
CA GLU A 404 26.82 -13.45 8.96
C GLU A 404 26.69 -12.48 10.14
N ALA A 405 27.30 -11.30 10.06
CA ALA A 405 27.12 -10.26 11.07
C ALA A 405 25.67 -9.75 11.14
N VAL A 406 25.06 -9.49 9.98
CA VAL A 406 23.64 -9.08 9.90
C VAL A 406 22.72 -10.19 10.42
N ILE A 407 23.01 -11.46 10.10
CA ILE A 407 22.26 -12.60 10.64
C ILE A 407 22.37 -12.67 12.16
N ALA A 408 23.58 -12.54 12.71
CA ALA A 408 23.80 -12.57 14.16
C ALA A 408 23.00 -11.47 14.89
N ILE A 409 22.92 -10.27 14.30
CA ILE A 409 22.13 -9.15 14.82
C ILE A 409 20.62 -9.46 14.73
N ALA A 410 20.14 -9.90 13.57
CA ALA A 410 18.73 -10.18 13.34
C ALA A 410 18.21 -11.32 14.24
N GLU A 411 18.97 -12.42 14.35
CA GLU A 411 18.69 -13.54 15.26
C GLU A 411 18.66 -13.08 16.72
N TYR A 412 19.62 -12.24 17.14
CA TYR A 412 19.62 -11.68 18.49
C TYR A 412 18.35 -10.88 18.77
N ILE A 413 17.94 -10.01 17.84
CA ILE A 413 16.74 -9.18 18.00
C ILE A 413 15.51 -10.08 18.16
N TYR A 414 15.34 -11.05 17.26
CA TYR A 414 14.19 -11.96 17.32
C TYR A 414 14.19 -12.81 18.60
N ALA A 415 15.33 -13.41 18.97
CA ALA A 415 15.44 -14.24 20.17
C ALA A 415 15.24 -13.46 21.48
N THR A 416 15.72 -12.22 21.53
CA THR A 416 15.66 -11.38 22.75
C THR A 416 14.28 -10.77 22.94
N TYR A 417 13.66 -10.27 21.87
CA TYR A 417 12.39 -9.53 21.95
C TYR A 417 11.17 -10.37 21.56
N GLY A 418 11.37 -11.56 20.98
CA GLY A 418 10.35 -12.48 20.51
C GLY A 418 9.69 -12.08 19.18
N LYS A 419 10.18 -11.00 18.53
CA LYS A 419 9.69 -10.49 17.25
C LYS A 419 10.77 -9.70 16.54
N PHE A 420 10.59 -9.50 15.24
CA PHE A 420 11.48 -8.69 14.42
C PHE A 420 10.68 -7.68 13.59
N PRO A 421 10.97 -6.37 13.72
CA PRO A 421 11.93 -5.75 14.64
C PRO A 421 11.50 -5.86 16.12
N GLY A 422 12.42 -5.63 17.06
CA GLY A 422 12.24 -5.97 18.47
C GLY A 422 11.36 -4.99 19.27
N THR A 423 11.36 -3.71 18.92
CA THR A 423 10.74 -2.61 19.68
C THR A 423 9.63 -1.88 18.91
N VAL A 424 9.54 -2.05 17.60
CA VAL A 424 8.48 -1.52 16.71
C VAL A 424 7.67 -2.67 16.09
N PRO A 425 6.54 -2.43 15.38
CA PRO A 425 5.81 -3.54 14.75
C PRO A 425 6.50 -4.04 13.48
N THR A 426 6.29 -5.31 13.12
CA THR A 426 6.79 -5.91 11.87
C THR A 426 6.12 -5.29 10.64
N ILE A 427 4.79 -5.22 10.65
CA ILE A 427 3.97 -4.53 9.64
C ILE A 427 3.31 -3.31 10.26
N PHE A 428 3.31 -2.18 9.56
CA PHE A 428 2.81 -0.92 10.11
C PHE A 428 1.76 -0.27 9.23
N THR A 429 0.68 0.19 9.85
CA THR A 429 -0.33 1.07 9.26
C THR A 429 -0.81 2.06 10.31
N ARG A 430 -1.19 3.28 9.90
CA ARG A 430 -1.60 4.34 10.84
C ARG A 430 -2.57 5.36 10.29
N TYR A 431 -2.28 5.89 9.11
CA TYR A 431 -3.11 6.89 8.44
C TYR A 431 -3.75 6.32 7.19
N TYR A 432 -4.92 6.84 6.84
CA TYR A 432 -5.77 6.40 5.74
C TYR A 432 -6.22 7.62 4.94
N THR A 433 -6.60 7.42 3.68
CA THR A 433 -7.31 8.44 2.91
C THR A 433 -8.68 7.90 2.52
N GLN A 434 -9.73 8.66 2.82
CA GLN A 434 -11.07 8.34 2.33
C GLN A 434 -11.44 9.23 1.16
N ALA A 435 -12.12 8.66 0.18
CA ALA A 435 -12.73 9.35 -0.95
C ALA A 435 -14.23 9.07 -1.01
N HIS A 436 -15.02 10.05 -1.43
CA HIS A 436 -16.47 9.94 -1.60
C HIS A 436 -17.03 11.05 -2.51
N ARG A 437 -18.28 10.90 -2.95
CA ARG A 437 -19.03 11.98 -3.62
C ARG A 437 -19.34 13.10 -2.63
N LEU A 438 -18.89 14.32 -2.93
CA LEU A 438 -19.11 15.46 -2.05
C LEU A 438 -20.60 15.86 -2.00
N GLU A 439 -21.14 16.09 -0.81
CA GLU A 439 -22.47 16.69 -0.66
C GLU A 439 -22.38 18.23 -0.64
N THR A 440 -22.46 18.88 -1.80
CA THR A 440 -22.30 20.33 -1.89
C THR A 440 -23.36 21.10 -1.10
N ALA A 441 -24.59 20.57 -0.99
CA ALA A 441 -25.68 21.24 -0.25
C ALA A 441 -25.36 21.41 1.25
N PHE A 442 -24.63 20.46 1.84
CA PHE A 442 -24.11 20.59 3.21
C PHE A 442 -23.13 21.78 3.31
N TYR A 443 -22.20 21.87 2.36
CA TYR A 443 -21.20 22.93 2.36
C TYR A 443 -21.81 24.31 2.08
N ASP A 444 -22.78 24.40 1.17
CA ASP A 444 -23.48 25.64 0.84
C ASP A 444 -24.32 26.14 2.02
N LYS A 445 -24.90 25.23 2.81
CA LYS A 445 -25.70 25.57 3.99
C LYS A 445 -24.86 26.11 5.15
N PHE A 446 -23.68 25.55 5.40
CA PHE A 446 -22.95 25.78 6.65
C PHE A 446 -21.60 26.48 6.50
N TYR A 447 -21.01 26.53 5.31
CA TYR A 447 -19.67 27.07 5.09
C TYR A 447 -19.69 28.25 4.14
N ARG A 448 -18.64 29.08 4.20
CA ARG A 448 -18.47 30.23 3.32
C ARG A 448 -18.27 29.79 1.86
N PRO A 449 -18.60 30.65 0.88
CA PRO A 449 -18.23 30.44 -0.51
C PRO A 449 -16.74 30.08 -0.66
N GLY A 450 -16.43 29.12 -1.53
CA GLY A 450 -15.05 28.61 -1.72
C GLY A 450 -14.67 27.45 -0.80
N SER A 451 -15.60 26.90 0.00
CA SER A 451 -15.37 25.70 0.83
C SER A 451 -15.06 24.43 0.01
N TYR A 452 -15.46 24.41 -1.26
CA TYR A 452 -15.06 23.41 -2.26
C TYR A 452 -14.72 24.09 -3.60
N LEU A 453 -14.02 23.37 -4.48
CA LEU A 453 -13.55 23.90 -5.76
C LEU A 453 -14.58 23.68 -6.87
N SER A 454 -14.43 24.39 -7.99
CA SER A 454 -15.27 24.19 -9.19
C SER A 454 -15.20 22.75 -9.72
N SER A 455 -14.08 22.05 -9.55
CA SER A 455 -13.96 20.61 -9.86
C SER A 455 -14.99 19.77 -9.10
N HIS A 456 -15.28 20.11 -7.85
CA HIS A 456 -16.26 19.38 -7.04
C HIS A 456 -17.69 19.63 -7.54
N GLN A 457 -18.02 20.87 -7.93
CA GLN A 457 -19.31 21.20 -8.55
C GLN A 457 -19.51 20.41 -9.85
N ARG A 458 -18.48 20.36 -10.70
CA ARG A 458 -18.51 19.59 -11.95
C ARG A 458 -18.69 18.09 -11.70
N ASN A 459 -17.96 17.53 -10.73
CA ASN A 459 -18.12 16.12 -10.33
C ASN A 459 -19.54 15.83 -9.87
N VAL A 460 -20.07 16.63 -8.93
CA VAL A 460 -21.44 16.48 -8.41
C VAL A 460 -22.49 16.60 -9.51
N LYS A 461 -22.37 17.59 -10.41
CA LYS A 461 -23.29 17.77 -11.54
C LYS A 461 -23.32 16.54 -12.44
N ARG A 462 -22.14 16.05 -12.84
CA ARG A 462 -21.96 14.87 -13.69
C ARG A 462 -22.58 13.62 -13.08
N TRP A 463 -22.35 13.40 -11.78
CA TRP A 463 -22.90 12.23 -11.08
C TRP A 463 -24.39 12.35 -10.79
N SER A 464 -24.92 13.56 -10.59
CA SER A 464 -26.36 13.78 -10.38
C SER A 464 -27.18 13.58 -11.65
N GLN A 465 -26.53 13.57 -12.83
CA GLN A 465 -27.15 13.31 -14.12
C GLN A 465 -27.17 11.82 -14.50
N LYS A 466 -26.41 10.97 -13.78
CA LYS A 466 -26.43 9.53 -14.03
C LYS A 466 -27.75 8.95 -13.49
N PRO A 467 -28.45 8.10 -14.26
CA PRO A 467 -29.65 7.44 -13.77
C PRO A 467 -29.28 6.66 -12.50
N VAL A 468 -30.10 6.81 -11.45
CA VAL A 468 -29.96 6.00 -10.24
C VAL A 468 -30.14 4.55 -10.66
N SER A 469 -29.05 3.78 -10.63
CA SER A 469 -29.08 2.33 -10.80
C SER A 469 -29.90 1.77 -9.65
N THR A 470 -31.19 1.53 -9.89
CA THR A 470 -32.00 0.67 -9.04
C THR A 470 -31.51 -0.76 -9.22
N THR A 471 -30.55 -1.17 -8.40
CA THR A 471 -30.24 -2.59 -8.16
C THR A 471 -30.91 -3.03 -6.88
#